data_AF-A0A7X9KIK2-F1
#
_entry.id   AF-A0A7X9KIK2-F1
#
_cell.length_a   1.000
_cell.length_b   1.000
_cell.length_c   1.000
_cell.angle_alpha   90.00
_cell.angle_beta   90.00
_cell.angle_gamma   90.00
#
_symmetry.space_group_name_H-M   'P 1'
#
loop_
_entity.id
_entity.type
_entity.pdbx_description
1 polymer ?
#
loop_
_entity_poly.entity_id
_entity_poly.type
_entity_poly.pdbx_seq_one_letter_code
_entity_poly.pdbx_strand_id
1 'polypeptide(L)'
;MTGFWSGRRVVVTGGAGFLGRVVVAKLREQGAQVAVPRSRDYDLTRPGEAERLLADTTPSHVVHLAARVGGIGYNQVAPAPLYLDNLMMGTYVIEAARTAPSVDKTVLLGTVCSYPKFTPVPFREASLWDGYPEE
;
A
#
# COMPACT_ATOMS: atom_id res chain seq x y z
N MET A 1 -15.66 7.25 -25.42
CA MET A 1 -16.01 6.77 -24.06
C MET A 1 -14.84 7.06 -23.14
N THR A 2 -15.04 7.81 -22.07
CA THR A 2 -14.00 8.00 -21.05
C THR A 2 -13.88 6.71 -20.24
N GLY A 3 -12.67 6.13 -20.16
CA GLY A 3 -12.42 4.90 -19.41
C GLY A 3 -12.69 5.06 -17.92
N PHE A 4 -12.82 3.94 -17.19
CA PHE A 4 -13.17 3.91 -15.75
C PHE A 4 -12.38 4.90 -14.88
N TRP A 5 -11.10 5.10 -15.18
CA TRP A 5 -10.17 5.94 -14.43
C TRP A 5 -10.23 7.44 -14.75
N SER A 6 -10.87 7.82 -15.86
CA SER A 6 -10.89 9.21 -16.33
C SER A 6 -11.49 10.15 -15.28
N GLY A 7 -10.70 11.13 -14.84
CA GLY A 7 -11.11 12.14 -13.85
C GLY A 7 -11.18 11.64 -12.39
N ARG A 8 -10.99 10.34 -12.13
CA ARG A 8 -10.94 9.82 -10.76
C ARG A 8 -9.66 10.28 -10.06
N ARG A 9 -9.79 10.69 -8.80
CA ARG A 9 -8.66 11.06 -7.93
C ARG A 9 -8.15 9.82 -7.21
N VAL A 10 -6.86 9.51 -7.40
CA VAL A 10 -6.23 8.31 -6.85
C VAL A 10 -5.02 8.72 -6.03
N VAL A 11 -4.97 8.32 -4.77
CA VAL A 11 -3.74 8.39 -3.98
C VAL A 11 -2.97 7.09 -4.14
N VAL A 12 -1.70 7.19 -4.51
CA VAL A 12 -0.77 6.05 -4.57
C VAL A 12 0.34 6.26 -3.55
N THR A 13 0.19 5.72 -2.34
CA THR A 13 1.28 5.75 -1.35
C THR A 13 2.41 4.82 -1.83
N GLY A 14 3.67 5.18 -1.57
CA GLY A 14 4.80 4.45 -2.17
C GLY A 14 4.90 4.61 -3.69
N GLY A 15 4.11 5.53 -4.29
CA GLY A 15 4.06 5.77 -5.74
C GLY A 15 5.38 6.25 -6.36
N ALA A 16 6.34 6.70 -5.55
CA ALA A 16 7.69 7.06 -6.00
C ALA A 16 8.67 5.85 -6.01
N GLY A 17 8.25 4.69 -5.52
CA GLY A 17 9.06 3.47 -5.48
C GLY A 17 9.07 2.68 -6.80
N PHE A 18 9.74 1.53 -6.80
CA PHE A 18 9.96 0.68 -7.98
C PHE A 18 8.64 0.26 -8.68
N LEU A 19 7.70 -0.32 -7.93
CA LEU A 19 6.38 -0.70 -8.45
C LEU A 19 5.49 0.54 -8.61
N GLY A 20 5.56 1.45 -7.63
CA GLY A 20 4.74 2.66 -7.58
C GLY A 20 4.80 3.49 -8.85
N ARG A 21 6.00 3.74 -9.39
CA ARG A 21 6.17 4.55 -10.62
C ARG A 21 5.45 3.94 -11.82
N VAL A 22 5.40 2.61 -11.91
CA VAL A 22 4.73 1.88 -13.01
C VAL A 22 3.22 1.97 -12.85
N VAL A 23 2.71 1.77 -11.63
CA VAL A 23 1.28 1.90 -11.31
C VAL A 23 0.79 3.33 -11.57
N VAL A 24 1.56 4.34 -11.14
CA VAL A 24 1.26 5.76 -11.36
C VAL A 24 1.22 6.08 -12.86
N ALA A 25 2.19 5.61 -13.64
CA ALA A 25 2.21 5.82 -15.09
C ALA A 25 0.96 5.24 -15.75
N LYS A 26 0.62 3.99 -15.45
CA LYS A 26 -0.57 3.33 -16.00
C LYS A 26 -1.88 4.01 -15.61
N LEU A 27 -2.03 4.44 -14.35
CA LEU A 27 -3.22 5.17 -13.91
C LEU A 27 -3.38 6.51 -14.66
N ARG A 28 -2.27 7.24 -14.86
CA ARG A 28 -2.28 8.50 -15.62
C ARG A 28 -2.59 8.28 -17.10
N GLU A 29 -2.02 7.26 -17.73
CA GLU A 29 -2.35 6.85 -19.10
C GLU A 29 -3.84 6.56 -19.27
N GLN A 30 -4.50 6.04 -18.24
CA GLN A 30 -5.94 5.77 -18.21
C GLN A 30 -6.80 6.99 -17.80
N GLY A 31 -6.18 8.16 -17.57
CA GLY A 31 -6.86 9.42 -17.30
C GLY A 31 -7.14 9.72 -15.83
N ALA A 32 -6.55 8.98 -14.88
CA ALA A 32 -6.67 9.29 -13.45
C ALA A 32 -5.86 10.52 -13.05
N GLN A 33 -6.37 11.27 -12.07
CA GLN A 33 -5.65 12.32 -11.36
C GLN A 33 -4.91 11.70 -10.17
N VAL A 34 -3.61 11.48 -10.31
CA VAL A 34 -2.81 10.69 -9.34
C VAL A 34 -1.99 11.58 -8.40
N ALA A 35 -2.25 11.48 -7.10
CA ALA A 35 -1.44 12.05 -6.03
C ALA A 35 -0.42 11.02 -5.51
N VAL A 36 0.84 11.45 -5.40
CA VAL A 36 1.96 10.61 -4.92
C VAL A 36 2.57 11.24 -3.67
N PRO A 37 2.06 10.94 -2.48
CA PRO A 37 2.60 11.47 -1.24
C PRO A 37 4.02 10.95 -0.98
N ARG A 38 4.83 11.77 -0.30
CA ARG A 38 6.18 11.40 0.13
C ARG A 38 6.21 11.27 1.64
N SER A 39 7.05 10.37 2.16
CA SER A 39 7.20 10.14 3.60
C SER A 39 7.65 11.38 4.39
N ARG A 40 8.42 12.28 3.76
CA ARG A 40 8.81 13.56 4.36
C ARG A 40 7.63 14.50 4.62
N ASP A 41 6.57 14.34 3.82
CA ASP A 41 5.41 15.22 3.83
C ASP A 41 4.25 14.57 4.58
N TYR A 42 4.18 13.23 4.60
CA TYR A 42 3.17 12.42 5.29
C TYR A 42 3.83 11.16 5.85
N ASP A 43 4.15 11.15 7.14
CA ASP A 43 4.69 9.95 7.79
C ASP A 43 3.55 9.05 8.23
N LEU A 44 3.20 8.12 7.33
CA LEU A 44 2.06 7.22 7.52
C LEU A 44 2.26 6.22 8.68
N THR A 45 3.42 6.16 9.32
CA THR A 45 3.62 5.39 10.56
C THR A 45 3.07 6.10 11.79
N ARG A 46 2.65 7.36 11.65
CA ARG A 46 2.15 8.20 12.73
C ARG A 46 0.62 8.32 12.68
N PRO A 47 -0.07 8.31 13.84
CA PRO A 47 -1.51 8.56 13.90
C PRO A 47 -1.87 9.93 13.31
N GLY A 48 -2.99 10.00 12.57
CA GLY A 48 -3.52 11.26 12.02
C GLY A 48 -2.94 11.66 10.65
N GLU A 49 -1.78 11.12 10.26
CA GLU A 49 -1.13 11.51 9.00
C GLU A 49 -1.83 10.93 7.77
N ALA A 50 -2.45 9.75 7.89
CA ALA A 50 -3.25 9.15 6.83
C ALA A 50 -4.55 9.95 6.61
N GLU A 51 -5.21 10.36 7.69
CA GLU A 51 -6.41 11.19 7.68
C GLU A 51 -6.12 12.55 7.04
N ARG A 52 -5.01 13.19 7.43
CA ARG A 52 -4.56 14.45 6.83
C ARG A 52 -4.29 14.31 5.34
N LEU A 53 -3.59 13.24 4.93
CA LEU A 53 -3.36 12.94 3.50
C LEU A 53 -4.68 12.84 2.72
N LEU A 54 -5.65 12.08 3.24
CA LEU A 54 -6.93 11.88 2.54
C LEU A 54 -7.80 13.15 2.55
N ALA A 55 -7.74 13.96 3.60
CA ALA A 55 -8.40 15.27 3.64
C ALA A 55 -7.80 16.25 2.61
N ASP A 56 -6.48 16.31 2.51
CA ASP A 56 -5.77 17.22 1.59
C ASP A 56 -5.97 16.82 0.12
N THR A 57 -6.14 15.52 -0.16
CA THR A 57 -6.21 14.99 -1.53
C THR A 57 -7.61 14.61 -2.00
N THR A 58 -8.56 14.36 -1.08
CA THR A 58 -9.95 13.95 -1.34
C THR A 58 -10.07 12.86 -2.42
N PRO A 59 -9.35 11.73 -2.31
CA PRO A 59 -9.33 10.72 -3.36
C PRO A 59 -10.62 9.90 -3.35
N SER A 60 -10.97 9.34 -4.51
CA SER A 60 -11.94 8.26 -4.58
C SER A 60 -11.33 6.88 -4.42
N HIS A 61 -10.02 6.74 -4.72
CA HIS A 61 -9.33 5.45 -4.64
C HIS A 61 -8.00 5.61 -3.92
N VAL A 62 -7.70 4.64 -3.06
CA VAL A 62 -6.40 4.53 -2.40
C VAL A 62 -5.72 3.26 -2.89
N VAL A 63 -4.52 3.40 -3.46
CA VAL A 63 -3.63 2.29 -3.79
C VAL A 63 -2.43 2.36 -2.86
N HIS A 64 -2.43 1.52 -1.83
CA HIS A 64 -1.43 1.53 -0.78
C HIS A 64 -0.26 0.61 -1.14
N LEU A 65 0.84 1.22 -1.61
CA LEU A 65 2.10 0.53 -1.95
C LEU A 65 3.26 0.98 -1.06
N ALA A 66 3.00 1.86 -0.08
CA ALA A 66 4.03 2.29 0.86
C ALA A 66 4.33 1.13 1.81
N ALA A 67 5.61 0.87 2.01
CA ALA A 67 6.08 -0.11 2.95
C ALA A 67 7.50 0.28 3.40
N ARG A 68 7.83 -0.04 4.66
CA ARG A 68 9.20 -0.10 5.13
C ARG A 68 9.76 -1.44 4.63
N VAL A 69 10.69 -1.38 3.68
CA VAL A 69 11.29 -2.57 3.06
C VAL A 69 12.80 -2.44 2.98
N GLY A 70 13.50 -3.56 2.99
CA GLY A 70 14.94 -3.64 2.79
C GLY A 70 15.36 -5.00 2.24
N GLY A 71 16.66 -5.17 2.01
CA GLY A 71 17.22 -6.48 1.65
C GLY A 71 17.17 -7.47 2.81
N ILE A 72 17.47 -8.75 2.54
CA ILE A 72 17.47 -9.83 3.54
C ILE A 72 18.26 -9.44 4.79
N GLY A 73 19.45 -8.86 4.62
CA GLY A 73 20.26 -8.39 5.74
C GLY A 73 19.59 -7.29 6.58
N TYR A 74 18.85 -6.37 5.95
CA TYR A 74 18.08 -5.36 6.68
C TYR A 74 16.95 -5.98 7.50
N ASN A 75 16.28 -6.98 6.93
CA ASN A 75 15.18 -7.68 7.60
C ASN A 75 15.65 -8.43 8.84
N GLN A 76 16.83 -9.04 8.80
CA GLN A 76 17.41 -9.76 9.94
C GLN A 76 17.87 -8.83 11.07
N VAL A 77 18.41 -7.64 10.75
CA VAL A 77 18.93 -6.71 11.77
C VAL A 77 17.85 -5.81 12.39
N ALA A 78 16.74 -5.57 11.69
CA ALA A 78 15.68 -4.67 12.15
C ALA A 78 14.25 -5.25 12.00
N PRO A 79 13.97 -6.47 12.49
CA PRO A 79 12.66 -7.11 12.31
C PRO A 79 11.54 -6.38 13.04
N ALA A 80 11.79 -5.88 14.26
CA ALA A 80 10.76 -5.19 15.04
C ALA A 80 10.31 -3.86 14.40
N PRO A 81 11.21 -2.94 13.98
CA PRO A 81 10.81 -1.76 13.22
C PRO A 81 10.08 -2.09 11.91
N LEU A 82 10.53 -3.10 11.17
CA LEU A 82 9.85 -3.53 9.94
C LEU A 82 8.42 -3.99 10.21
N TYR A 83 8.23 -4.83 11.23
CA TYR A 83 6.90 -5.29 11.60
C TYR A 83 6.01 -4.13 12.03
N LEU A 84 6.47 -3.32 12.99
CA LEU A 84 5.67 -2.26 13.58
C LEU A 84 5.34 -1.17 12.56
N ASP A 85 6.32 -0.69 11.79
CA ASP A 85 6.09 0.39 10.83
C ASP A 85 5.09 -0.04 9.76
N ASN A 86 5.21 -1.25 9.20
CA ASN A 86 4.28 -1.73 8.18
C ASN A 86 2.89 -2.02 8.75
N LEU A 87 2.82 -2.60 9.96
CA LEU A 87 1.54 -2.86 10.62
C LEU A 87 0.80 -1.54 10.87
N MET A 88 1.44 -0.59 11.55
CA MET A 88 0.82 0.69 11.91
C MET A 88 0.45 1.49 10.66
N MET A 89 1.35 1.54 9.66
CA MET A 89 1.10 2.21 8.40
C MET A 89 -0.11 1.66 7.66
N GLY A 90 -0.20 0.33 7.53
CA GLY A 90 -1.34 -0.33 6.91
C GLY A 90 -2.64 -0.06 7.68
N THR A 91 -2.60 -0.20 9.00
CA THR A 91 -3.76 0.03 9.88
C THR A 91 -4.30 1.46 9.76
N TYR A 92 -3.43 2.47 9.85
CA TYR A 92 -3.85 3.87 9.74
C TYR A 92 -4.43 4.20 8.37
N VAL A 93 -3.83 3.70 7.28
CA VAL A 93 -4.36 3.93 5.94
C VAL A 93 -5.72 3.25 5.73
N ILE A 94 -5.90 2.02 6.24
CA ILE A 94 -7.19 1.32 6.18
C ILE A 94 -8.26 2.11 6.93
N GLU A 95 -7.98 2.55 8.15
CA GLU A 95 -8.97 3.25 8.99
C GLU A 95 -9.31 4.64 8.44
N ALA A 96 -8.31 5.41 8.00
CA ALA A 96 -8.53 6.69 7.35
C ALA A 96 -9.37 6.54 6.08
N ALA A 97 -9.11 5.52 5.26
CA ALA A 97 -9.89 5.27 4.06
C ALA A 97 -11.32 4.81 4.37
N ARG A 98 -11.51 3.98 5.40
CA ARG A 98 -12.83 3.50 5.84
C ARG A 98 -13.74 4.64 6.32
N THR A 99 -13.15 5.68 6.90
CA THR A 99 -13.87 6.82 7.50
C THR A 99 -14.00 8.02 6.56
N ALA A 100 -13.16 8.12 5.52
CA ALA A 100 -13.22 9.19 4.54
C ALA A 100 -14.42 9.03 3.56
N PRO A 101 -15.38 9.97 3.54
CA PRO A 101 -16.58 9.85 2.70
C PRO A 101 -16.31 9.83 1.20
N SER A 102 -15.14 10.32 0.77
CA SER A 102 -14.79 10.37 -0.65
C SER A 102 -14.27 9.03 -1.19
N VAL A 103 -13.80 8.12 -0.34
CA VAL A 103 -13.09 6.90 -0.77
C VAL A 103 -14.06 5.76 -1.06
N ASP A 104 -14.13 5.36 -2.33
CA ASP A 104 -14.95 4.24 -2.80
C ASP A 104 -14.24 2.90 -2.63
N LYS A 105 -12.91 2.88 -2.80
CA LYS A 105 -12.14 1.64 -2.82
C LYS A 105 -10.69 1.82 -2.40
N THR A 106 -10.24 0.90 -1.55
CA THR A 106 -8.83 0.77 -1.14
C THR A 106 -8.27 -0.55 -1.66
N VAL A 107 -7.07 -0.50 -2.22
CA VAL A 107 -6.27 -1.66 -2.63
C VAL A 107 -4.97 -1.63 -1.85
N LEU A 108 -4.69 -2.70 -1.10
CA LEU A 108 -3.42 -2.91 -0.41
C LEU A 108 -2.62 -3.98 -1.14
N LEU A 109 -1.30 -3.78 -1.23
CA LEU A 109 -0.39 -4.76 -1.79
C LEU A 109 0.04 -5.77 -0.72
N GLY A 110 -0.27 -7.04 -0.93
CA GLY A 110 0.33 -8.15 -0.19
C GLY A 110 1.64 -8.63 -0.82
N THR A 111 2.35 -9.53 -0.13
CA THR A 111 3.57 -10.18 -0.62
C THR A 111 3.42 -11.69 -0.61
N VAL A 112 4.07 -12.38 -1.55
CA VAL A 112 4.15 -13.84 -1.55
C VAL A 112 4.97 -14.39 -0.38
N CYS A 113 5.82 -13.56 0.25
CA CYS A 113 6.54 -13.91 1.48
C CYS A 113 5.63 -14.07 2.70
N SER A 114 4.34 -13.75 2.58
CA SER A 114 3.37 -14.01 3.64
C SER A 114 2.92 -15.48 3.71
N TYR A 115 3.20 -16.27 2.67
CA TYR A 115 2.89 -17.70 2.65
C TYR A 115 3.97 -18.52 3.38
N PRO A 116 3.64 -19.75 3.83
CA PRO A 116 4.61 -20.64 4.46
C PRO A 116 5.85 -20.92 3.61
N LYS A 117 6.98 -21.20 4.27
CA LYS A 117 8.26 -21.58 3.63
C LYS A 117 8.09 -22.71 2.60
N PHE A 118 7.25 -23.69 2.93
CA PHE A 118 6.95 -24.86 2.11
C PHE A 118 5.51 -24.80 1.60
N THR A 119 5.25 -23.90 0.64
CA THR A 119 3.94 -23.78 0.00
C THR A 119 3.91 -24.51 -1.34
N PRO A 120 2.91 -25.38 -1.62
CA PRO A 120 2.77 -26.02 -2.92
C PRO A 120 2.63 -25.02 -4.08
N VAL A 121 3.26 -25.31 -5.21
CA VAL A 121 3.15 -24.49 -6.43
C VAL A 121 2.10 -25.11 -7.37
N PRO A 122 1.18 -24.31 -7.96
CA PRO A 122 1.04 -22.87 -7.81
C PRO A 122 0.45 -22.47 -6.44
N PHE A 123 0.89 -21.33 -5.91
CA PHE A 123 0.39 -20.80 -4.65
C PHE A 123 -1.11 -20.48 -4.80
N ARG A 124 -1.88 -20.79 -3.76
CA ARG A 124 -3.34 -20.52 -3.69
C ARG A 124 -3.61 -19.67 -2.47
N GLU A 125 -4.59 -18.79 -2.53
CA GLU A 125 -4.98 -17.91 -1.42
C GLU A 125 -5.31 -18.68 -0.14
N ALA A 126 -5.90 -19.88 -0.29
CA ALA A 126 -6.21 -20.78 0.83
C ALA A 126 -4.96 -21.30 1.58
N SER A 127 -3.77 -21.21 0.99
CA SER A 127 -2.52 -21.73 1.57
C SER A 127 -1.80 -20.75 2.50
N LEU A 128 -2.33 -19.53 2.71
CA LEU A 128 -1.65 -18.46 3.47
C LEU A 128 -1.29 -18.87 4.91
N TRP A 129 -2.09 -19.75 5.52
CA TRP A 129 -1.93 -20.18 6.92
C TRP A 129 -1.59 -21.66 7.05
N ASP A 130 -1.16 -22.31 5.98
CA ASP A 130 -0.97 -23.76 5.90
C ASP A 130 0.46 -24.21 6.28
N GLY A 131 1.10 -23.51 7.23
CA GLY A 131 2.46 -23.83 7.67
C GLY A 131 3.18 -22.69 8.41
N TYR A 132 4.44 -22.92 8.75
CA TYR A 132 5.29 -21.94 9.42
C TYR A 132 5.80 -20.86 8.44
N PRO A 133 5.97 -19.61 8.91
CA PRO A 133 6.54 -18.53 8.11
C PRO A 133 7.96 -18.86 7.61
N GLU A 134 8.36 -18.22 6.51
CA GLU A 134 9.72 -18.27 5.97
C GLU A 134 10.75 -17.76 7.00
N GLU A 135 11.91 -18.41 7.07
CA GLU A 135 13.03 -18.03 7.98
C GLU A 135 13.77 -16.77 7.51
#